data_AF-A0A7S2KEC2-F1
#
_entry.id   AF-A0A7S2KEC2-F1
#
_cell.length_a   1.000
_cell.length_b   1.000
_cell.length_c   1.000
_cell.angle_alpha   90.00
_cell.angle_beta   90.00
_cell.angle_gamma   90.00
#
_symmetry.space_group_name_H-M   'P 1'
#
loop_
_entity.id
_entity.type
_entity.pdbx_description
1 polymer ?
#
loop_
_entity_poly.entity_id
_entity_poly.type
_entity_poly.pdbx_seq_one_letter_code
_entity_poly.pdbx_strand_id
1 'polypeptide(L)'
;RSFASSNIIGSRLQLGKDRLLQEFTYMDPRAVGKWDTLPISEVEPAIWALDSAEAGPQGKGGEPPPTDDSTPNETLSIQVIRLRQLISVLDTSFSGENILLIFPDGTGPALLTCMIGGIPLDRV
;
A
#
# COMPACT_ATOMS: atom_id res chain seq x y z
N ARG A 1 4.92 0.36 -12.11
CA ARG A 1 6.39 0.12 -11.93
C ARG A 1 6.68 -1.26 -11.32
N SER A 2 5.94 -1.64 -10.29
CA SER A 2 6.00 -2.97 -9.65
C SER A 2 5.88 -4.16 -10.62
N PHE A 3 4.92 -4.12 -11.55
CA PHE A 3 4.70 -5.20 -12.53
C PHE A 3 5.90 -5.51 -13.45
N ALA A 4 6.60 -4.48 -13.94
CA ALA A 4 7.79 -4.71 -14.76
C ALA A 4 8.91 -5.37 -13.93
N SER A 5 9.04 -4.93 -12.68
CA SER A 5 10.03 -5.48 -11.73
C SER A 5 9.71 -6.93 -11.38
N SER A 6 8.44 -7.29 -11.17
CA SER A 6 8.03 -8.67 -10.89
C SER A 6 8.33 -9.61 -12.05
N ASN A 7 8.13 -9.17 -13.30
CA ASN A 7 8.49 -9.98 -14.47
C ASN A 7 10.01 -10.19 -14.59
N ILE A 8 10.81 -9.15 -14.35
CA ILE A 8 12.27 -9.26 -14.38
C ILE A 8 12.76 -10.21 -13.27
N ILE A 9 12.25 -10.06 -12.05
CA ILE A 9 12.64 -10.91 -10.93
C ILE A 9 12.17 -12.35 -11.15
N GLY A 10 10.91 -12.54 -11.56
CA GLY A 10 10.33 -13.85 -11.84
C GLY A 10 11.08 -14.61 -12.92
N SER A 11 11.46 -13.95 -14.00
CA SER A 11 12.28 -14.56 -15.05
C SER A 11 13.67 -14.99 -14.56
N ARG A 12 14.31 -14.20 -13.68
CA ARG A 12 15.61 -14.57 -13.09
C ARG A 12 15.52 -15.71 -12.08
N LEU A 13 14.43 -15.78 -11.33
CA LEU A 13 14.15 -16.86 -10.39
C LEU A 13 13.55 -18.10 -11.06
N GLN A 14 13.37 -18.08 -12.39
CA GLN A 14 12.74 -19.15 -13.17
C GLN A 14 11.35 -19.55 -12.64
N LEU A 15 10.61 -18.56 -12.12
CA LEU A 15 9.25 -18.75 -11.66
C LEU A 15 8.30 -18.91 -12.87
N GLY A 16 7.38 -19.87 -12.76
CA GLY A 16 6.31 -20.03 -13.74
C GLY A 16 5.39 -18.80 -13.74
N LYS A 17 4.78 -18.50 -14.89
CA LYS A 17 3.84 -17.36 -15.01
C LYS A 17 2.60 -17.52 -14.15
N ASP A 18 2.22 -18.75 -13.82
CA ASP A 18 1.16 -19.11 -12.89
C ASP A 18 1.45 -18.67 -11.43
N ARG A 19 2.73 -18.49 -11.09
CA ARG A 19 3.17 -17.98 -9.78
C ARG A 19 3.38 -16.46 -9.75
N LEU A 20 3.27 -15.78 -10.89
CA LEU A 20 3.34 -14.32 -10.98
C LEU A 20 1.93 -13.75 -10.90
N LEU A 21 1.51 -13.45 -9.67
CA LEU A 21 0.20 -12.85 -9.41
C LEU A 21 0.30 -11.34 -9.37
N GLN A 22 -0.69 -10.69 -9.96
CA GLN A 22 -0.84 -9.25 -9.91
C GLN A 22 -2.02 -8.91 -9.00
N GLU A 23 -1.73 -8.18 -7.92
CA GLU A 23 -2.72 -7.74 -6.96
C GLU A 23 -2.91 -6.23 -7.07
N PHE A 24 -4.15 -5.81 -7.37
CA PHE A 24 -4.52 -4.41 -7.56
C PHE A 24 -5.42 -3.88 -6.46
N THR A 25 -6.03 -4.75 -5.67
CA THR A 25 -6.99 -4.34 -4.65
C THR A 25 -6.29 -3.99 -3.35
N TYR A 26 -5.31 -4.80 -2.94
CA TYR A 26 -4.69 -4.65 -1.61
C TYR A 26 -3.32 -3.98 -1.62
N MET A 27 -2.60 -4.06 -2.74
CA MET A 27 -1.20 -3.61 -2.86
C MET A 27 -1.03 -2.30 -3.62
N ASP A 28 -2.13 -1.67 -4.03
CA ASP A 28 -2.07 -0.38 -4.69
C ASP A 28 -1.67 0.71 -3.68
N PRO A 29 -0.96 1.78 -4.12
CA PRO A 29 -0.66 2.91 -3.26
C PRO A 29 -1.93 3.48 -2.63
N ARG A 30 -1.74 4.28 -1.59
CA ARG A 30 -2.83 5.06 -1.02
C ARG A 30 -3.38 6.02 -2.08
N ALA A 31 -4.70 6.07 -2.21
CA ALA A 31 -5.32 7.01 -3.12
C ALA A 31 -5.32 8.44 -2.54
N VAL A 32 -4.91 9.42 -3.37
CA VAL A 32 -4.61 10.79 -2.94
C VAL A 32 -5.62 11.83 -3.45
N GLY A 33 -6.75 11.38 -4.01
CA GLY A 33 -7.81 12.23 -4.52
C GLY A 33 -7.30 13.28 -5.50
N LYS A 34 -7.57 14.56 -5.20
CA LYS A 34 -7.26 15.69 -6.07
C LYS A 34 -5.76 15.86 -6.34
N TRP A 35 -4.92 15.34 -5.44
CA TRP A 35 -3.48 15.42 -5.55
C TRP A 35 -2.88 14.44 -6.56
N ASP A 36 -3.66 13.51 -7.13
CA ASP A 36 -3.16 12.49 -8.06
C ASP A 36 -2.58 13.10 -9.36
N THR A 37 -3.08 14.28 -9.74
CA THR A 37 -2.63 15.02 -10.93
C THR A 37 -1.40 15.90 -10.68
N LEU A 38 -0.97 16.05 -9.43
CA LEU A 38 0.13 16.93 -9.05
C LEU A 38 1.48 16.20 -9.05
N PRO A 39 2.60 16.94 -9.18
CA PRO A 39 3.93 16.33 -9.11
C PRO A 39 4.16 15.63 -7.76
N ILE A 40 4.74 14.43 -7.79
CA ILE A 40 5.04 13.65 -6.58
C ILE A 40 5.86 14.43 -5.54
N SER A 41 6.75 15.33 -6.00
CA SER A 41 7.57 16.20 -5.14
C SER A 41 6.77 17.18 -4.28
N GLU A 42 5.55 17.51 -4.68
CA GLU A 42 4.64 18.39 -3.93
C GLU A 42 3.67 17.57 -3.07
N VAL A 43 3.22 16.44 -3.60
CA VAL A 43 2.19 15.59 -2.98
C VAL A 43 2.75 14.80 -1.80
N GLU A 44 3.94 14.22 -1.93
CA GLU A 44 4.54 13.37 -0.90
C GLU A 44 4.76 14.12 0.43
N PRO A 45 5.37 15.33 0.45
CA PRO A 45 5.47 16.12 1.68
C PRO A 45 4.12 16.54 2.26
N ALA A 46 3.13 16.83 1.40
CA ALA A 46 1.80 17.24 1.85
C ALA A 46 1.05 16.09 2.55
N ILE A 47 1.16 14.87 2.02
CA ILE A 47 0.60 13.66 2.64
C ILE A 47 1.24 13.41 3.99
N TRP A 48 2.58 13.48 4.08
CA TRP A 48 3.26 13.26 5.36
C TRP A 48 2.92 14.32 6.41
N ALA A 49 2.79 15.58 5.99
CA ALA A 49 2.35 16.66 6.87
C ALA A 49 0.91 16.42 7.37
N LEU A 50 0.01 16.01 6.47
CA LEU A 50 -1.39 15.69 6.79
C LEU A 50 -1.49 14.47 7.72
N ASP A 51 -0.70 13.43 7.48
CA ASP A 51 -0.65 12.25 8.35
C ASP A 51 -0.12 12.59 9.74
N SER A 52 0.92 13.42 9.82
CA SER A 52 1.50 13.83 11.09
C SER A 52 0.62 14.81 11.88
N ALA A 53 -0.09 15.72 11.21
CA ALA A 53 -0.80 16.83 11.86
C ALA A 53 -2.30 16.57 12.02
N GLU A 54 -2.93 15.90 11.06
CA GLU A 54 -4.39 15.84 10.93
C GLU A 54 -4.95 14.42 11.04
N ALA A 55 -4.17 13.37 10.75
CA ALA A 55 -4.68 12.00 10.75
C ALA A 55 -4.99 11.44 12.14
N GLY A 56 -4.38 12.04 13.17
CA GLY A 56 -4.52 11.65 14.57
C GLY A 56 -3.92 10.28 14.87
N PRO A 57 -3.97 9.83 16.13
CA PRO A 57 -3.27 8.61 16.55
C PRO A 57 -3.73 7.35 15.82
N GLN A 58 -4.95 7.31 15.28
CA GLN A 58 -5.46 6.10 14.62
C GLN A 58 -5.38 6.19 13.09
N GLY A 59 -4.76 7.24 12.54
CA GLY A 59 -4.66 7.44 11.08
C GLY A 59 -6.03 7.52 10.38
N LYS A 60 -7.07 7.96 11.10
CA LYS A 60 -8.48 8.00 10.64
C LYS A 60 -8.97 9.40 10.29
N GLY A 61 -8.32 10.44 10.84
CA GLY A 61 -8.54 11.81 10.42
C GLY A 61 -7.75 12.11 9.15
N GLY A 62 -7.74 13.36 8.71
CA GLY A 62 -6.88 13.83 7.62
C GLY A 62 -7.07 13.01 6.34
N GLU A 63 -7.99 13.44 5.49
CA GLU A 63 -8.16 12.85 4.15
C GLU A 63 -7.55 13.77 3.10
N PRO A 64 -6.88 13.22 2.08
CA PRO A 64 -6.53 14.01 0.91
C PRO A 64 -7.79 14.67 0.34
N PRO A 65 -7.69 15.85 -0.29
CA PRO A 65 -8.87 16.53 -0.81
C PRO A 65 -9.61 15.66 -1.84
N PRO A 66 -10.95 15.53 -1.75
CA PRO A 66 -11.72 14.72 -2.68
C PRO A 66 -11.73 15.36 -4.08
N THR A 67 -11.92 14.52 -5.10
CA THR A 67 -12.12 14.94 -6.49
C THR A 67 -13.58 14.74 -6.90
N ASP A 68 -14.09 15.57 -7.80
CA ASP A 68 -15.44 15.47 -8.34
C ASP A 68 -15.65 14.26 -9.28
N ASP A 69 -14.57 13.59 -9.68
CA ASP A 69 -14.56 12.46 -10.63
C ASP A 69 -14.62 11.08 -9.95
N SER A 70 -14.92 11.04 -8.64
CA SER A 70 -14.98 9.82 -7.82
C SER A 70 -13.62 9.12 -7.64
N THR A 71 -12.50 9.78 -7.95
CA THR A 71 -11.17 9.30 -7.56
C THR A 71 -11.12 9.15 -6.03
N PRO A 72 -10.76 7.96 -5.51
CA PRO A 72 -10.71 7.74 -4.07
C PRO A 72 -9.68 8.65 -3.40
N ASN A 73 -10.01 9.08 -2.18
CA ASN A 73 -9.14 9.82 -1.29
C ASN A 73 -9.12 9.09 0.05
N GLU A 74 -8.05 8.35 0.31
CA GLU A 74 -8.03 7.40 1.43
C GLU A 74 -7.22 7.95 2.61
N THR A 75 -7.52 7.45 3.81
CA THR A 75 -6.67 7.63 4.98
C THR A 75 -5.64 6.51 5.10
N LEU A 76 -4.60 6.73 5.90
CA LEU A 76 -3.61 5.71 6.22
C LEU A 76 -4.26 4.46 6.84
N SER A 77 -5.32 4.63 7.65
CA SER A 77 -6.07 3.52 8.26
C SER A 77 -6.76 2.61 7.24
N ILE A 78 -7.24 3.16 6.11
CA ILE A 78 -7.85 2.37 5.03
C ILE A 78 -6.79 1.49 4.37
N GLN A 79 -5.59 2.03 4.11
CA GLN A 79 -4.47 1.25 3.58
C GLN A 79 -4.10 0.09 4.52
N VAL A 80 -4.07 0.32 5.83
CA VAL A 80 -3.85 -0.72 6.84
C VAL A 80 -4.91 -1.82 6.78
N ILE A 81 -6.20 -1.48 6.62
CA ILE A 81 -7.27 -2.48 6.49
C ILE A 81 -7.05 -3.35 5.26
N ARG A 82 -6.70 -2.75 4.10
CA ARG A 82 -6.42 -3.49 2.85
C ARG A 82 -5.24 -4.45 3.01
N LEU A 83 -4.15 -4.00 3.61
CA LEU A 83 -2.99 -4.85 3.87
C LEU A 83 -3.28 -5.96 4.88
N ARG A 84 -4.16 -5.73 5.86
CA ARG A 84 -4.61 -6.79 6.78
C ARG A 84 -5.44 -7.85 6.06
N GLN A 85 -6.27 -7.43 5.10
CA GLN A 85 -7.00 -8.36 4.22
C GLN A 85 -6.02 -9.15 3.34
N LEU A 86 -4.98 -8.50 2.81
CA LEU A 86 -3.91 -9.18 2.06
C LEU A 86 -3.28 -10.31 2.87
N ILE A 87 -2.86 -10.05 4.12
CA ILE A 87 -2.30 -11.09 5.00
C ILE A 87 -3.27 -12.27 5.12
N SER A 88 -4.55 -12.00 5.36
CA SER A 88 -5.56 -13.06 5.48
C SER A 88 -5.70 -13.91 4.21
N VAL A 89 -5.61 -13.30 3.03
CA VAL A 89 -5.64 -14.01 1.74
C VAL A 89 -4.36 -14.84 1.56
N LEU A 90 -3.19 -14.24 1.84
CA LEU A 90 -1.91 -14.92 1.70
C LEU A 90 -1.81 -16.15 2.63
N ASP A 91 -2.24 -16.00 3.89
CA ASP A 91 -2.26 -17.10 4.86
C ASP A 91 -3.19 -18.25 4.43
N THR A 92 -4.32 -17.93 3.81
CA THR A 92 -5.30 -18.95 3.40
C THR A 92 -4.90 -19.65 2.11
N SER A 93 -4.38 -18.90 1.13
CA SER A 93 -4.14 -19.41 -0.23
C SER A 93 -2.73 -19.91 -0.48
N PHE A 94 -1.73 -19.45 0.27
CA PHE A 94 -0.30 -19.75 0.03
C PHE A 94 0.40 -20.28 1.28
N SER A 95 -0.34 -20.94 2.17
CA SER A 95 0.18 -21.51 3.41
C SER A 95 1.38 -22.43 3.15
N GLY A 96 2.53 -22.10 3.73
CA GLY A 96 3.77 -22.86 3.62
C GLY A 96 4.62 -22.54 2.38
N GLU A 97 4.18 -21.62 1.52
CA GLU A 97 4.97 -21.13 0.39
C GLU A 97 5.79 -19.87 0.76
N ASN A 98 6.90 -19.65 0.06
CA ASN A 98 7.68 -18.43 0.15
C ASN A 98 7.10 -17.38 -0.81
N ILE A 99 6.61 -16.28 -0.26
CA ILE A 99 5.92 -15.23 -1.02
C ILE A 99 6.84 -14.01 -1.14
N LEU A 100 7.03 -13.51 -2.37
CA LEU A 100 7.73 -12.26 -2.64
C LEU A 100 6.73 -11.17 -3.03
N LEU A 101 6.56 -10.18 -2.17
CA LEU A 101 5.72 -9.01 -2.42
C LEU A 101 6.54 -7.88 -3.03
N ILE A 102 6.07 -7.31 -4.15
CA ILE A 102 6.72 -6.19 -4.84
C ILE A 102 5.78 -5.00 -4.84
N PHE A 103 6.05 -4.04 -3.98
CA PHE A 103 5.24 -2.84 -3.83
C PHE A 103 5.59 -1.75 -4.85
N PRO A 104 4.62 -0.93 -5.26
CA PRO A 104 4.85 0.24 -6.11
C PRO A 104 5.46 1.43 -5.35
N ASP A 105 5.29 1.50 -4.03
CA ASP A 105 5.71 2.58 -3.14
C ASP A 105 6.42 2.07 -1.86
N GLY A 106 6.87 2.99 -1.01
CA GLY A 106 7.52 2.67 0.27
C GLY A 106 6.56 2.55 1.46
N THR A 107 5.36 3.13 1.37
CA THR A 107 4.38 3.15 2.48
C THR A 107 3.79 1.77 2.74
N GLY A 108 3.39 1.05 1.70
CA GLY A 108 2.87 -0.31 1.82
C GLY A 108 3.77 -1.28 2.59
N PRO A 109 5.06 -1.45 2.20
CA PRO A 109 5.96 -2.35 2.90
C PRO A 109 6.31 -1.86 4.32
N ALA A 110 6.38 -0.55 4.56
CA ALA A 110 6.61 -0.01 5.90
C ALA A 110 5.47 -0.35 6.86
N LEU A 111 4.21 -0.11 6.45
CA LEU A 111 3.02 -0.46 7.22
C LEU A 111 2.92 -1.97 7.43
N LEU A 112 3.17 -2.77 6.38
CA LEU A 112 3.13 -4.23 6.47
C LEU A 112 4.15 -4.75 7.49
N THR A 113 5.36 -4.21 7.48
CA THR A 113 6.41 -4.58 8.45
C THR A 113 5.99 -4.24 9.87
N CYS A 114 5.39 -3.06 10.09
CA CYS A 114 4.87 -2.67 11.40
C CYS A 114 3.76 -3.62 11.87
N MET A 115 2.82 -3.99 11.00
CA MET A 115 1.75 -4.94 11.32
C MET A 115 2.28 -6.33 11.68
N ILE A 116 3.22 -6.86 10.90
CA ILE A 116 3.86 -8.16 11.19
C ILE A 116 4.63 -8.10 12.53
N GLY A 117 5.27 -6.97 12.82
CA GLY A 117 5.96 -6.71 14.09
C GLY A 117 5.02 -6.45 15.28
N GLY A 118 3.71 -6.41 15.08
CA GLY A 118 2.73 -6.09 16.13
C GLY A 118 2.78 -4.64 16.59
N ILE A 119 3.35 -3.74 15.80
CA ILE A 119 3.38 -2.31 16.05
C ILE A 119 2.04 -1.72 15.59
N PRO A 120 1.21 -1.21 16.50
CA PRO A 120 -0.06 -0.60 16.13
C PRO A 120 0.15 0.73 15.40
N LEU A 121 -0.82 1.11 14.56
CA LEU A 121 -0.75 2.31 13.70
C LEU A 121 -0.52 3.60 14.48
N ASP A 122 -0.93 3.67 15.74
CA ASP A 122 -0.74 4.82 16.64
C ASP A 122 0.69 5.04 17.09
N ARG A 123 1.59 4.12 16.74
CA ARG A 123 3.02 4.20 17.04
C ARG A 123 3.90 4.25 15.79
N VAL A 124 3.28 4.35 14.61
CA VAL A 124 3.93 4.46 13.29
C VAL A 124 3.94 5.92 12.87
#